data_AF-A0A377GV54-F1
#
_entry.id   AF-A0A377GV54-F1
#
_cell.length_a   1.000
_cell.length_b   1.000
_cell.length_c   1.000
_cell.angle_alpha   90.00
_cell.angle_beta   90.00
_cell.angle_gamma   90.00
#
_symmetry.space_group_name_H-M   'P 1'
#
loop_
_entity.id
_entity.type
_entity.pdbx_description
1 polymer ?
#
loop_
_entity_poly.entity_id
_entity_poly.type
_entity_poly.pdbx_seq_one_letter_code
_entity_poly.pdbx_strand_id
1 'polypeptide(L)'
;MSAVVITVQKEIESLKNSIKREKAVESNIFDMTAVIQHIAELKEASEPMAEESPYTSYEEWQVAAEKELRGYQASLATIAENKHILVALETYIAEHPEGI
;
A
#
# COMPACT_ATOMS: atom_id res chain seq x y z
N MET A 1 25.13 23.93 3.40
CA MET A 1 24.42 22.68 3.75
C MET A 1 25.21 21.73 4.66
N SER A 2 24.71 21.45 5.86
CA SER A 2 25.31 20.46 6.78
C SER A 2 25.05 19.02 6.33
N ALA A 3 25.89 18.07 6.76
CA ALA A 3 25.71 16.64 6.45
C ALA A 3 24.35 16.11 6.93
N VAL A 4 23.86 16.61 8.07
CA VAL A 4 22.53 16.27 8.60
C VAL A 4 21.42 16.75 7.66
N VAL A 5 21.50 18.01 7.20
CA VAL A 5 20.50 18.57 6.28
C VAL A 5 20.47 17.83 4.94
N ILE A 6 21.64 17.45 4.40
CA ILE A 6 21.71 16.64 3.17
C ILE A 6 21.00 15.29 3.36
N THR A 7 21.23 14.60 4.48
CA THR A 7 20.57 13.32 4.78
C THR A 7 19.05 13.48 4.90
N VAL A 8 18.59 14.52 5.60
CA VAL A 8 17.16 14.79 5.76
C VAL A 8 16.49 15.09 4.42
N GLN A 9 17.14 15.86 3.54
CA GLN A 9 16.60 16.14 2.20
C GLN A 9 16.45 14.89 1.34
N LYS A 10 17.43 13.98 1.37
CA LYS A 10 17.34 12.68 0.67
C LYS A 10 16.19 11.83 1.20
N GLU A 11 15.98 11.84 2.51
CA GLU A 11 14.87 11.10 3.13
C GLU A 11 13.51 11.71 2.72
N ILE A 12 13.39 13.04 2.69
CA ILE A 12 12.19 13.73 2.17
C ILE A 12 11.88 13.29 0.73
N GLU A 13 12.88 13.20 -0.14
CA GLU A 13 12.70 12.74 -1.53
C GLU A 13 12.22 11.27 -1.59
N SER A 14 12.80 10.41 -0.77
CA SER A 14 12.40 9.00 -0.62
C SER A 14 10.93 8.87 -0.17
N LEU A 15 10.54 9.60 0.88
CA LEU A 15 9.19 9.61 1.41
C LEU A 15 8.18 10.12 0.38
N LYS A 16 8.49 11.21 -0.33
CA LYS A 16 7.65 11.73 -1.44
C LYS A 16 7.44 10.68 -2.51
N ASN A 17 8.45 9.90 -2.87
CA ASN A 17 8.30 8.82 -3.85
C ASN A 17 7.45 7.66 -3.32
N SER A 18 7.58 7.29 -2.05
CA SER A 18 6.72 6.28 -1.42
C SER A 18 5.24 6.70 -1.45
N ILE A 19 4.96 7.96 -1.09
CA ILE A 19 3.61 8.53 -1.01
C ILE A 19 2.92 8.58 -2.38
N LYS A 20 3.64 8.80 -3.48
CA LYS A 20 3.06 8.82 -4.85
C LYS A 20 2.29 7.54 -5.20
N ARG A 21 2.59 6.41 -4.55
CA ARG A 21 1.93 5.13 -4.81
C ARG A 21 0.55 5.00 -4.17
N GLU A 22 0.16 5.91 -3.28
CA GLU A 22 -1.06 5.82 -2.48
C GLU A 22 -2.31 5.50 -3.30
N LYS A 23 -2.57 6.30 -4.34
CA LYS A 23 -3.75 6.12 -5.20
C LYS A 23 -3.79 4.76 -5.89
N ALA A 24 -2.63 4.23 -6.28
CA ALA A 24 -2.54 2.90 -6.88
C ALA A 24 -2.81 1.81 -5.82
N VAL A 25 -2.30 1.97 -4.60
CA VAL A 25 -2.59 1.07 -3.48
C VAL A 25 -4.07 1.07 -3.12
N GLU A 26 -4.72 2.25 -3.08
CA GLU A 26 -6.17 2.38 -2.86
C GLU A 26 -6.98 1.68 -3.95
N SER A 27 -6.61 1.84 -5.22
CA SER A 27 -7.24 1.11 -6.33
C SER A 27 -7.10 -0.39 -6.15
N ASN A 28 -5.90 -0.88 -5.83
CA ASN A 28 -5.66 -2.30 -5.63
C ASN A 28 -6.47 -2.88 -4.45
N ILE A 29 -6.68 -2.11 -3.38
CA ILE A 29 -7.56 -2.49 -2.26
C ILE A 29 -9.01 -2.64 -2.76
N PHE A 30 -9.50 -1.67 -3.54
CA PHE A 30 -10.84 -1.72 -4.11
C PHE A 30 -11.01 -2.93 -5.04
N ASP A 31 -10.09 -3.12 -5.97
CA ASP A 31 -10.12 -4.21 -6.95
C ASP A 31 -10.06 -5.58 -6.25
N MET A 32 -9.17 -5.74 -5.25
CA MET A 32 -9.06 -6.99 -4.51
C MET A 32 -10.29 -7.26 -3.63
N THR A 33 -10.92 -6.22 -3.09
CA THR A 33 -12.20 -6.36 -2.36
C THR A 33 -13.29 -6.87 -3.30
N ALA A 34 -13.34 -6.37 -4.55
CA ALA A 34 -14.27 -6.85 -5.56
C ALA A 34 -13.98 -8.31 -5.96
N VAL A 35 -12.72 -8.72 -6.06
CA VAL A 35 -12.34 -10.13 -6.28
C VAL A 35 -12.85 -11.03 -5.15
N ILE A 36 -12.64 -10.65 -3.89
CA ILE A 36 -13.11 -11.43 -2.73
C ILE A 36 -14.64 -11.54 -2.74
N GLN A 37 -15.35 -10.47 -3.07
CA GLN A 37 -16.81 -10.48 -3.20
C GLN A 37 -17.27 -11.42 -4.31
N HIS A 38 -16.60 -11.39 -5.47
CA HIS A 38 -16.92 -12.28 -6.58
C HIS A 38 -16.70 -13.75 -6.22
N ILE A 39 -15.61 -14.09 -5.51
CA ILE A 39 -15.38 -15.45 -5.00
C ILE A 39 -16.54 -15.90 -4.11
N ALA A 40 -17.03 -15.02 -3.22
CA ALA A 40 -18.16 -15.34 -2.34
C ALA A 40 -19.45 -15.61 -3.13
N GLU A 41 -19.72 -14.83 -4.17
CA GLU A 41 -20.88 -15.02 -5.07
C GLU A 41 -20.82 -16.37 -5.80
N LEU A 42 -19.67 -16.74 -6.35
CA LEU A 42 -19.48 -18.04 -7.01
C LEU A 42 -19.70 -19.21 -6.05
N LYS A 43 -19.20 -19.09 -4.81
CA LYS A 43 -19.42 -20.09 -3.75
C LYS A 43 -20.88 -20.22 -3.38
N GLU A 44 -21.60 -19.11 -3.22
CA GLU A 44 -23.03 -19.10 -2.91
C GLU A 44 -23.86 -19.72 -4.03
N ALA A 45 -23.51 -19.41 -5.28
CA ALA A 45 -24.13 -20.00 -6.47
C ALA A 45 -23.77 -21.48 -6.70
N SER A 46 -22.84 -22.04 -5.91
CA SER A 46 -22.29 -23.39 -6.09
C SER A 46 -21.76 -23.61 -7.50
N GLU A 47 -21.21 -22.56 -8.12
CA GLU A 47 -20.60 -22.66 -9.44
C GLU A 47 -19.34 -23.53 -9.33
N PRO A 48 -19.04 -24.38 -10.33
CA PRO A 48 -17.78 -25.08 -10.37
C PRO A 48 -16.65 -24.09 -10.68
N MET A 49 -15.47 -24.32 -10.10
CA MET A 49 -14.29 -23.57 -10.51
C MET A 49 -13.95 -23.81 -11.98
N ALA A 50 -13.44 -22.77 -12.64
CA ALA A 50 -12.93 -22.89 -14.00
C ALA A 50 -11.80 -23.93 -14.07
N GLU A 51 -11.77 -24.74 -15.13
CA GLU A 51 -10.81 -25.84 -15.28
C GLU A 51 -9.35 -25.34 -15.33
N GLU A 52 -9.16 -24.12 -15.85
CA GLU A 52 -7.88 -23.43 -15.95
C GLU A 52 -7.52 -22.62 -14.69
N SER A 53 -8.32 -22.70 -13.63
CA SER A 53 -8.05 -21.97 -12.40
C SER A 53 -6.70 -22.41 -11.81
N PRO A 54 -5.84 -21.47 -11.38
CA PRO A 54 -4.59 -21.80 -10.71
C PRO A 54 -4.80 -22.29 -9.26
N TYR A 55 -6.04 -22.30 -8.76
CA TYR A 55 -6.39 -22.71 -7.40
C TYR A 55 -7.18 -24.01 -7.42
N THR A 56 -7.04 -24.80 -6.36
CA THR A 56 -7.72 -26.10 -6.21
C THR A 56 -9.09 -26.00 -5.53
N SER A 57 -9.38 -24.86 -4.90
CA SER A 57 -10.66 -24.57 -4.23
C SER A 57 -10.91 -23.07 -4.14
N TYR A 58 -12.17 -22.68 -3.98
CA TYR A 58 -12.51 -21.28 -3.72
C TYR A 58 -11.95 -20.80 -2.38
N GLU A 59 -11.84 -21.68 -1.38
CA GLU A 59 -11.18 -21.38 -0.10
C GLU A 59 -9.70 -20.98 -0.31
N GLU A 60 -8.97 -21.74 -1.13
CA GLU A 60 -7.57 -21.42 -1.45
C GLU A 60 -7.46 -20.07 -2.17
N TRP A 61 -8.32 -19.83 -3.15
CA TRP A 61 -8.35 -18.57 -3.88
C TRP A 61 -8.68 -17.39 -2.95
N GLN A 62 -9.70 -17.54 -2.10
CA GLN A 62 -10.09 -16.54 -1.12
C GLN A 62 -8.94 -16.20 -0.16
N VAL A 63 -8.25 -17.21 0.38
CA VAL A 63 -7.10 -17.01 1.29
C VAL A 63 -5.98 -16.24 0.58
N ALA A 64 -5.70 -16.54 -0.68
CA ALA A 64 -4.70 -15.83 -1.47
C ALA A 64 -5.09 -14.35 -1.69
N ALA A 65 -6.34 -14.10 -2.11
CA ALA A 65 -6.87 -12.76 -2.32
C ALA A 65 -6.87 -11.91 -1.03
N GLU A 66 -7.30 -12.48 0.10
CA GLU A 66 -7.26 -11.83 1.40
C GLU A 66 -5.83 -11.53 1.87
N LYS A 67 -4.88 -12.42 1.59
CA LYS A 67 -3.46 -12.18 1.90
C LYS A 67 -2.93 -10.99 1.10
N GLU A 68 -3.28 -10.90 -0.16
CA GLU A 68 -2.87 -9.79 -1.04
C GLU A 68 -3.52 -8.48 -0.59
N LEU A 69 -4.82 -8.48 -0.28
CA LEU A 69 -5.55 -7.34 0.30
C LEU A 69 -4.87 -6.82 1.57
N ARG A 70 -4.51 -7.71 2.50
CA ARG A 70 -3.77 -7.34 3.73
C ARG A 70 -2.44 -6.68 3.43
N GLY A 71 -1.74 -7.13 2.38
CA GLY A 71 -0.48 -6.52 1.92
C GLY A 71 -0.68 -5.07 1.43
N TYR A 72 -1.74 -4.81 0.68
CA TYR A 72 -2.06 -3.45 0.25
C TYR A 72 -2.52 -2.56 1.41
N GLN A 73 -3.33 -3.07 2.33
CA GLN A 73 -3.73 -2.34 3.54
C GLN A 73 -2.52 -1.95 4.41
N ALA A 74 -1.56 -2.87 4.59
CA ALA A 74 -0.31 -2.57 5.30
C ALA A 74 0.54 -1.50 4.58
N SER A 75 0.55 -1.54 3.24
CA SER A 75 1.21 -0.53 2.42
C SER A 75 0.56 0.85 2.60
N LEU A 76 -0.77 0.92 2.64
CA LEU A 76 -1.52 2.16 2.85
C LEU A 76 -1.25 2.73 4.25
N ALA A 77 -1.23 1.89 5.29
CA ALA A 77 -0.85 2.30 6.65
C ALA A 77 0.58 2.87 6.70
N THR A 78 1.53 2.20 6.06
CA THR A 78 2.92 2.68 5.95
C THR A 78 2.99 4.03 5.22
N ILE A 79 2.18 4.24 4.18
CA ILE A 79 2.11 5.53 3.47
C ILE A 79 1.58 6.63 4.39
N ALA A 80 0.56 6.35 5.20
CA ALA A 80 0.05 7.31 6.18
C ALA A 80 1.12 7.71 7.20
N GLU A 81 1.88 6.76 7.73
CA GLU A 81 3.03 7.02 8.61
C GLU A 81 4.09 7.88 7.90
N ASN A 82 4.44 7.55 6.65
CA ASN A 82 5.40 8.30 5.86
C ASN A 82 4.97 9.77 5.64
N LYS A 83 3.67 10.06 5.51
CA LYS A 83 3.16 11.43 5.43
C LYS A 83 3.42 12.20 6.72
N HIS A 84 3.23 11.57 7.88
CA HIS A 84 3.52 12.21 9.16
C HIS A 84 5.02 12.49 9.33
N ILE A 85 5.87 11.53 8.96
CA ILE A 85 7.33 11.70 8.99
C ILE A 85 7.75 12.83 8.04
N LEU A 86 7.19 12.88 6.83
CA LEU A 86 7.48 13.93 5.86
C LEU A 86 7.22 15.32 6.45
N VAL A 87 6.07 15.54 7.09
CA VAL A 87 5.75 16.83 7.72
C VAL A 87 6.76 17.18 8.82
N ALA A 88 7.15 16.22 9.65
CA ALA A 88 8.13 16.43 10.71
C ALA A 88 9.50 16.83 10.14
N LEU A 89 9.97 16.15 9.08
CA LEU A 89 11.25 16.45 8.44
C LEU A 89 11.23 17.79 7.68
N GLU A 90 10.14 18.12 6.99
CA GLU A 90 9.98 19.42 6.35
C GLU A 90 9.94 20.57 7.38
N THR A 91 9.31 20.35 8.54
CA THR A 91 9.33 21.30 9.67
C THR A 91 10.74 21.48 10.22
N TYR A 92 11.47 20.37 10.45
CA TYR A 92 12.86 20.43 10.91
C TYR A 92 13.75 21.27 9.99
N ILE A 93 13.61 21.11 8.68
CA ILE A 93 14.36 21.91 7.69
C ILE A 93 13.98 23.40 7.76
N ALA A 94 12.69 23.70 7.90
CA ALA A 94 12.21 25.08 7.99
C ALA A 94 12.72 25.81 9.26
N GLU A 95 12.84 25.09 10.38
CA GLU A 95 13.32 25.64 11.66
C GLU A 95 14.85 25.74 11.74
N HIS A 96 15.59 25.07 10.85
CA HIS A 96 17.06 25.07 10.82
C HIS A 96 17.61 25.62 9.49
N PRO A 97 17.26 26.86 9.09
CA PRO A 97 17.68 27.43 7.80
C PRO A 97 19.20 27.66 7.72
N GLU A 98 19.86 27.85 8.86
CA GLU A 98 21.32 27.99 9.04
C GLU A 98 22.11 26.79 8.47
N GLY A 99 21.46 25.63 8.38
CA GLY A 99 22.04 24.38 7.90
C GLY A 99 21.86 24.12 6.40
N ILE A 100 21.17 25.00 5.67
CA ILE A 100 20.95 24.94 4.21
C ILE A 100 22.17 25.47 3.45
#